data_AF-A0A7W0UVW6-F1
#
_entry.id   AF-A0A7W0UVW6-F1
#
_cell.length_a   1.000
_cell.length_b   1.000
_cell.length_c   1.000
_cell.angle_alpha   90.00
_cell.angle_beta   90.00
_cell.angle_gamma   90.00
#
_symmetry.space_group_name_H-M   'P 1'
#
loop_
_entity.id
_entity.type
_entity.pdbx_description
1 polymer ?
#
loop_
_entity_poly.entity_id
_entity_poly.type
_entity_poly.pdbx_seq_one_letter_code
_entity_poly.pdbx_strand_id
1 'polypeptide(L)'
;MIARRGVAAEEAAHKEHTNRAREAAQLGAELLSAFESNKAFDRADLKKLERLEKLTRRIRSRAGGSDDGVSQGNAPTDLGASLMRLAELSDELRKAVEKTSRQVVSAGIIERTNELVELINQIRSIAQR
;
A
#
# COMPACT_ATOMS: atom_id res chain seq x y z
N MET A 1 -28.61 -14.95 -21.58
CA MET A 1 -27.14 -15.12 -21.65
C MET A 1 -26.44 -13.93 -20.98
N ILE A 2 -26.59 -13.74 -19.66
CA ILE A 2 -26.11 -12.55 -18.92
C ILE A 2 -25.15 -12.91 -17.76
N ALA A 3 -25.30 -14.08 -17.15
CA ALA A 3 -24.51 -14.49 -15.99
C ALA A 3 -23.00 -14.68 -16.25
N ARG A 4 -22.58 -15.08 -17.47
CA ARG A 4 -21.16 -15.32 -17.79
C ARG A 4 -20.32 -14.04 -17.89
N ARG A 5 -20.92 -12.90 -18.25
CA ARG A 5 -20.20 -11.62 -18.40
C ARG A 5 -19.88 -10.97 -17.05
N GLY A 6 -20.76 -11.12 -16.06
CA GLY A 6 -20.50 -10.64 -14.70
C GLY A 6 -19.28 -11.32 -14.07
N VAL A 7 -19.21 -12.66 -14.15
CA VAL A 7 -18.11 -13.42 -13.54
C VAL A 7 -16.74 -13.05 -14.13
N ALA A 8 -16.64 -12.85 -15.45
CA ALA A 8 -15.38 -12.48 -16.09
C ALA A 8 -14.93 -11.05 -15.75
N ALA A 9 -15.86 -10.11 -15.62
CA ALA A 9 -15.56 -8.74 -15.19
C ALA A 9 -15.08 -8.71 -13.73
N GLU A 10 -15.72 -9.49 -12.85
CA GLU A 10 -15.31 -9.61 -11.45
C GLU A 10 -13.94 -10.28 -11.29
N GLU A 11 -13.62 -11.28 -12.11
CA GLU A 11 -12.30 -11.89 -12.13
C GLU A 11 -11.22 -10.94 -12.62
N ALA A 12 -11.49 -10.18 -13.68
CA ALA A 12 -10.58 -9.16 -14.18
C ALA A 12 -10.34 -8.08 -13.10
N ALA A 13 -11.40 -7.66 -12.42
CA ALA A 13 -11.30 -6.67 -11.37
C ALA A 13 -10.49 -7.24 -10.17
N HIS A 14 -10.76 -8.46 -9.70
CA HIS A 14 -10.00 -9.05 -8.59
C HIS A 14 -8.52 -9.24 -8.93
N LYS A 15 -8.22 -9.66 -10.16
CA LYS A 15 -6.86 -9.76 -10.68
C LYS A 15 -6.15 -8.40 -10.71
N GLU A 16 -6.86 -7.34 -11.09
CA GLU A 16 -6.31 -5.99 -11.06
C GLU A 16 -6.02 -5.52 -9.61
N HIS A 17 -6.88 -5.87 -8.65
CA HIS A 17 -6.66 -5.53 -7.25
C HIS A 17 -5.45 -6.23 -6.65
N THR A 18 -5.30 -7.52 -6.92
CA THR A 18 -4.12 -8.30 -6.50
C THR A 18 -2.85 -7.81 -7.19
N ASN A 19 -2.91 -7.43 -8.48
CA ASN A 19 -1.78 -6.81 -9.16
C ASN A 19 -1.36 -5.49 -8.52
N ARG A 20 -2.32 -4.61 -8.15
CA ARG A 20 -2.03 -3.36 -7.43
C ARG A 20 -1.38 -3.61 -6.08
N ALA A 21 -1.81 -4.63 -5.35
CA ALA A 21 -1.21 -4.99 -4.07
C ALA A 21 0.20 -5.58 -4.23
N ARG A 22 0.45 -6.36 -5.29
CA ARG A 22 1.80 -6.81 -5.67
C ARG A 22 2.72 -5.66 -6.02
N GLU A 23 2.23 -4.71 -6.81
CA GLU A 23 2.99 -3.51 -7.16
C GLU A 23 3.31 -2.68 -5.92
N ALA A 24 2.37 -2.55 -4.97
CA ALA A 24 2.63 -1.88 -3.70
C ALA A 24 3.74 -2.58 -2.88
N ALA A 25 3.68 -3.91 -2.75
CA ALA A 25 4.75 -4.68 -2.09
C ALA A 25 6.11 -4.53 -2.77
N GLN A 26 6.13 -4.56 -4.11
CA GLN A 26 7.36 -4.37 -4.87
C GLN A 26 7.94 -2.97 -4.68
N LEU A 27 7.12 -1.92 -4.75
CA LEU A 27 7.57 -0.55 -4.51
C LEU A 27 8.08 -0.36 -3.07
N GLY A 28 7.43 -0.97 -2.08
CA GLY A 28 7.91 -0.93 -0.70
C GLY A 28 9.29 -1.57 -0.53
N ALA A 29 9.52 -2.73 -1.14
CA ALA A 29 10.83 -3.39 -1.13
C ALA A 29 11.89 -2.58 -1.90
N GLU A 30 11.55 -2.03 -3.06
CA GLU A 30 12.46 -1.19 -3.85
C GLU A 30 12.87 0.07 -3.09
N LEU A 31 11.95 0.72 -2.37
CA LEU A 31 12.23 1.89 -1.54
C LEU A 31 13.18 1.57 -0.39
N LEU A 32 12.99 0.42 0.27
CA LEU A 32 13.89 -0.03 1.32
C LEU A 32 15.29 -0.31 0.76
N SER A 33 15.40 -1.06 -0.34
CA SER A 33 16.71 -1.36 -0.96
C SER A 33 17.41 -0.11 -1.50
N ALA A 34 16.67 0.84 -2.07
CA ALA A 34 17.20 2.13 -2.51
C ALA A 34 17.75 2.92 -1.32
N PHE A 35 17.02 2.96 -0.20
CA PHE A 35 17.48 3.63 1.01
C PHE A 35 18.67 2.92 1.68
N GLU A 36 18.71 1.59 1.68
CA GLU A 36 19.87 0.84 2.20
C GLU A 36 21.14 1.12 1.40
N SER A 37 21.00 1.27 0.08
CA SER A 37 22.11 1.52 -0.86
C SER A 37 22.58 2.98 -0.82
N ASN A 38 21.64 3.94 -0.86
CA ASN A 38 21.96 5.36 -1.02
C ASN A 38 21.92 6.15 0.30
N LYS A 39 21.31 5.60 1.36
CA LYS A 39 21.06 6.25 2.67
C LYS A 39 20.33 7.59 2.59
N ALA A 40 19.77 7.91 1.42
CA ALA A 40 19.04 9.14 1.12
C ALA A 40 18.00 8.84 0.04
N PHE A 41 16.94 9.66 0.01
CA PHE A 41 15.93 9.60 -1.03
C PHE A 41 16.28 10.50 -2.20
N ASP A 42 16.25 9.94 -3.41
CA ASP A 42 16.31 10.74 -4.62
C ASP A 42 14.91 11.15 -5.11
N ARG A 43 14.86 11.95 -6.18
CA ARG A 43 13.57 12.35 -6.80
C ARG A 43 12.79 11.17 -7.39
N ALA A 44 13.46 10.08 -7.77
CA ALA A 44 12.79 8.90 -8.30
C ALA A 44 12.13 8.10 -7.17
N ASP A 45 12.77 7.99 -6.02
CA ASP A 45 12.24 7.32 -4.84
C ASP A 45 11.06 8.08 -4.25
N LEU A 46 11.11 9.41 -4.20
CA LEU A 46 9.94 10.22 -3.81
C LEU A 46 8.73 9.98 -4.73
N LYS A 47 8.95 9.81 -6.04
CA LYS A 47 7.89 9.45 -7.00
C LYS A 47 7.37 8.04 -6.78
N LYS A 48 8.24 7.09 -6.43
CA LYS A 48 7.83 5.71 -6.06
C LYS A 48 6.98 5.73 -4.79
N LEU A 49 7.36 6.53 -3.80
CA LEU A 49 6.61 6.72 -2.56
C LEU A 49 5.21 7.32 -2.82
N GLU A 50 5.11 8.35 -3.66
CA GLU A 50 3.81 8.88 -4.11
C GLU A 50 2.95 7.84 -4.84
N ARG A 51 3.58 7.03 -5.69
CA ARG A 51 2.88 5.97 -6.42
C ARG A 51 2.37 4.89 -5.47
N LEU A 52 3.18 4.50 -4.50
CA LEU A 52 2.81 3.58 -3.42
C LEU A 52 1.60 4.13 -2.66
N GLU A 53 1.61 5.41 -2.27
CA GLU A 53 0.49 6.05 -1.59
C GLU A 53 -0.81 5.95 -2.40
N LYS A 54 -0.74 6.24 -3.70
CA LYS A 54 -1.90 6.17 -4.61
C LYS A 54 -2.43 4.74 -4.73
N LEU A 55 -1.55 3.74 -4.81
CA LEU A 55 -1.95 2.33 -4.87
C LEU A 55 -2.63 1.90 -3.57
N THR A 56 -2.05 2.26 -2.43
CA THR A 56 -2.59 1.95 -1.10
C THR A 56 -3.97 2.56 -0.89
N ARG A 57 -4.17 3.83 -1.25
CA ARG A 57 -5.50 4.47 -1.19
C ARG A 57 -6.52 3.76 -2.09
N ARG A 58 -6.12 3.39 -3.31
CA ARG A 58 -6.99 2.62 -4.23
C ARG A 58 -7.35 1.24 -3.68
N ILE A 59 -6.42 0.58 -2.98
CA ILE A 59 -6.66 -0.70 -2.34
C ILE A 59 -7.67 -0.52 -1.20
N ARG A 60 -7.48 0.51 -0.37
CA ARG A 60 -8.39 0.88 0.73
C ARG A 60 -9.81 1.15 0.25
N SER A 61 -9.99 2.00 -0.76
CA SER A 61 -11.31 2.33 -1.29
C SER A 61 -12.06 1.10 -1.79
N ARG A 62 -11.34 0.15 -2.38
CA ARG A 62 -11.92 -1.11 -2.83
C ARG A 62 -12.24 -2.08 -1.70
N ALA A 63 -11.47 -2.02 -0.61
CA ALA A 63 -11.75 -2.76 0.62
C ALA A 63 -12.89 -2.12 1.45
N GLY A 64 -13.50 -1.02 0.99
CA GLY A 64 -14.61 -0.34 1.66
C GLY A 64 -14.20 0.74 2.66
N GLY A 65 -12.92 1.16 2.66
CA GLY A 65 -12.46 2.27 3.49
C GLY A 65 -12.73 3.64 2.87
N SER A 66 -13.21 4.59 3.68
CA SER A 66 -13.38 5.99 3.30
C SER A 66 -12.04 6.72 3.17
N ASP A 67 -12.02 7.83 2.43
CA ASP A 67 -10.80 8.64 2.28
C ASP A 67 -10.54 9.58 3.47
N ASP A 68 -11.43 9.57 4.48
CA ASP A 68 -11.28 10.35 5.70
C ASP A 68 -9.93 10.06 6.33
N GLY A 69 -9.15 11.13 6.54
CA GLY A 69 -7.76 11.07 7.00
C GLY A 69 -7.64 10.29 8.29
N VAL A 70 -7.23 9.04 8.19
CA VAL A 70 -6.91 8.20 9.33
C VAL A 70 -5.51 8.59 9.79
N SER A 71 -5.37 8.83 11.09
CA SER A 71 -4.12 9.15 11.76
C SER A 71 -3.99 8.24 12.99
N GLN A 72 -3.26 7.14 12.86
CA GLN A 72 -2.85 6.23 13.90
C GLN A 72 -1.50 6.72 14.46
N GLY A 73 -1.48 7.04 15.76
CA GLY A 73 -0.33 7.66 16.43
C GLY A 73 0.88 6.75 16.66
N ASN A 74 1.09 5.70 15.86
CA ASN A 74 2.05 4.61 16.14
C ASN A 74 3.17 4.45 15.10
N ALA A 75 3.47 5.47 14.31
CA ALA A 75 4.50 5.35 13.31
C ALA A 75 5.91 5.71 13.89
N PRO A 76 6.97 4.91 13.59
CA PRO A 76 8.31 5.08 14.19
C PRO A 76 8.97 6.41 13.82
N THR A 77 9.72 6.98 14.76
CA THR A 77 10.44 8.27 14.59
C THR A 77 11.71 8.18 13.73
N ASP A 78 12.19 6.95 13.47
CA ASP A 78 13.41 6.69 12.70
C ASP A 78 13.08 6.29 11.25
N LEU A 79 13.71 6.95 10.28
CA LEU A 79 13.44 6.76 8.86
C LEU A 79 13.72 5.31 8.40
N GLY A 80 14.78 4.70 8.91
CA GLY A 80 15.12 3.31 8.60
C GLY A 80 14.06 2.35 9.14
N ALA A 81 13.66 2.54 10.40
CA ALA A 81 12.57 1.77 11.01
C ALA A 81 11.23 1.96 10.28
N SER A 82 10.88 3.19 9.87
CA SER A 82 9.65 3.46 9.09
C SER A 82 9.66 2.74 7.74
N LEU A 83 10.82 2.66 7.08
CA LEU A 83 10.96 1.98 5.79
C LEU A 83 10.90 0.46 5.89
N MET A 84 11.55 -0.12 6.90
CA MET A 84 11.42 -1.55 7.20
C MET A 84 9.94 -1.89 7.46
N ARG A 85 9.28 -1.09 8.30
CA ARG A 85 7.85 -1.25 8.60
C ARG A 85 6.98 -1.09 7.37
N LEU A 86 7.30 -0.14 6.49
CA LEU A 86 6.59 0.08 5.22
C LEU A 86 6.73 -1.12 4.28
N ALA A 87 7.92 -1.71 4.16
CA ALA A 87 8.14 -2.90 3.34
C ALA A 87 7.38 -4.12 3.91
N GLU A 88 7.44 -4.34 5.22
CA GLU A 88 6.69 -5.39 5.92
C GLU A 88 5.18 -5.23 5.72
N LEU A 89 4.63 -4.06 5.99
CA LEU A 89 3.19 -3.79 5.83
C LEU A 89 2.74 -3.90 4.39
N SER A 90 3.57 -3.50 3.43
CA SER A 90 3.24 -3.65 2.01
C SER A 90 3.16 -5.13 1.61
N ASP A 91 4.04 -5.98 2.15
CA ASP A 91 3.97 -7.43 1.96
C ASP A 91 2.78 -8.08 2.69
N GLU A 92 2.50 -7.66 3.92
CA GLU A 92 1.29 -8.08 4.64
C GLU A 92 0.02 -7.69 3.91
N LEU A 93 -0.04 -6.47 3.38
CA LEU A 93 -1.16 -5.98 2.59
C LEU A 93 -1.36 -6.84 1.34
N ARG A 94 -0.27 -7.17 0.62
CA ARG A 94 -0.32 -8.11 -0.51
C ARG A 94 -0.89 -9.46 -0.07
N LYS A 95 -0.35 -10.06 0.97
CA LYS A 95 -0.81 -11.37 1.49
C LYS A 95 -2.28 -11.31 1.92
N ALA A 96 -2.71 -10.22 2.54
CA ALA A 96 -4.09 -10.01 2.95
C ALA A 96 -5.01 -9.90 1.72
N VAL A 97 -4.65 -9.10 0.72
CA VAL A 97 -5.41 -8.94 -0.52
C VAL A 97 -5.47 -10.25 -1.32
N GLU A 98 -4.38 -11.02 -1.39
CA GLU A 98 -4.36 -12.33 -2.07
C GLU A 98 -5.22 -13.38 -1.37
N LYS A 99 -5.29 -13.34 -0.03
CA LYS A 99 -6.15 -14.23 0.77
C LYS A 99 -7.62 -13.79 0.82
N THR A 100 -7.93 -12.55 0.44
CA THR A 100 -9.28 -12.02 0.54
C THR A 100 -10.13 -12.40 -0.68
N SER A 101 -11.34 -12.90 -0.40
CA SER A 101 -12.35 -13.21 -1.40
C SER A 101 -12.75 -11.96 -2.21
N ARG A 102 -13.20 -12.19 -3.46
CA ARG A 102 -13.47 -11.17 -4.48
C ARG A 102 -14.46 -10.06 -4.05
N GLN A 103 -15.20 -10.26 -2.97
CA GLN A 103 -16.31 -9.40 -2.54
C GLN A 103 -16.26 -8.93 -1.08
N VAL A 104 -15.12 -9.01 -0.39
CA VAL A 104 -15.09 -8.73 1.05
C VAL A 104 -14.49 -7.37 1.37
N VAL A 105 -15.33 -6.50 1.95
CA VAL A 105 -14.90 -5.34 2.75
C VAL A 105 -14.09 -5.89 3.93
N SER A 106 -12.80 -5.54 3.98
CA SER A 106 -11.88 -6.11 4.96
C SER A 106 -11.34 -5.02 5.86
N ALA A 107 -11.83 -5.01 7.11
CA ALA A 107 -11.32 -4.13 8.15
C ALA A 107 -9.79 -4.27 8.30
N GLY A 108 -9.26 -5.49 8.21
CA GLY A 108 -7.82 -5.74 8.29
C GLY A 108 -7.02 -5.23 7.09
N ILE A 109 -7.63 -5.11 5.90
CA ILE A 109 -6.99 -4.41 4.75
C ILE A 109 -7.06 -2.90 4.98
N ILE A 110 -8.20 -2.38 5.43
CA ILE A 110 -8.38 -0.95 5.71
C ILE A 110 -7.36 -0.47 6.76
N GLU A 111 -7.23 -1.17 7.89
CA GLU A 111 -6.25 -0.87 8.94
C GLU A 111 -4.82 -0.83 8.39
N ARG A 112 -4.39 -1.88 7.68
CA ARG A 112 -3.05 -1.93 7.08
C ARG A 112 -2.81 -0.82 6.07
N THR A 113 -3.80 -0.49 5.25
CA THR A 113 -3.68 0.62 4.30
C THR A 113 -3.59 1.98 4.98
N ASN A 114 -4.25 2.15 6.13
CA ASN A 114 -4.16 3.39 6.91
C ASN A 114 -2.76 3.54 7.53
N GLU A 115 -2.26 2.50 8.20
CA GLU A 115 -0.91 2.48 8.77
C GLU A 115 0.15 2.76 7.70
N LEU A 116 -0.01 2.19 6.50
CA LEU A 116 0.91 2.37 5.39
C LEU A 116 0.86 3.80 4.80
N VAL A 117 -0.32 4.43 4.70
CA VAL A 117 -0.46 5.85 4.29
C VAL A 117 0.22 6.78 5.28
N GLU A 118 0.10 6.51 6.57
CA GLU A 118 0.73 7.33 7.62
C GLU A 118 2.24 7.22 7.63
N LEU A 119 2.77 6.00 7.49
CA LEU A 119 4.21 5.78 7.33
C LEU A 119 4.75 6.53 6.12
N ILE A 120 4.04 6.51 4.99
CA ILE A 120 4.42 7.30 3.81
C ILE A 120 4.46 8.80 4.12
N ASN A 121 3.45 9.32 4.81
CA ASN A 121 3.41 10.74 5.18
C ASN A 121 4.55 11.13 6.12
N GLN A 122 4.88 10.28 7.09
CA GLN A 122 6.03 10.50 7.97
C GLN A 122 7.36 10.44 7.23
N ILE A 123 7.56 9.42 6.40
CA ILE A 123 8.76 9.29 5.56
C ILE A 123 8.93 10.53 4.69
N ARG A 124 7.84 11.03 4.08
CA ARG A 124 7.87 12.28 3.31
C ARG A 124 8.23 13.49 4.18
N SER A 125 7.66 13.60 5.39
CA SER A 125 7.95 14.68 6.34
C SER A 125 9.41 14.68 6.80
N ILE A 126 9.98 13.49 7.05
CA ILE A 126 11.38 13.32 7.45
C ILE A 126 12.32 13.56 6.26
N ALA A 127 11.99 13.08 5.07
CA ALA A 127 12.80 13.23 3.86
C ALA A 127 12.79 14.65 3.28
N GLN A 128 11.77 15.46 3.59
CA GLN A 128 11.67 16.86 3.17
C GLN A 128 12.24 17.85 4.20
N ARG A 129 12.69 17.36 5.36
CA ARG A 129 13.32 18.16 6.42
C ARG A 129 14.83 18.23 6.24
#